data_AF-A0A6A4GGM1-F1
#
_entry.id   AF-A0A6A4GGM1-F1
#
_cell.length_a   1.000
_cell.length_b   1.000
_cell.length_c   1.000
_cell.angle_alpha   90.00
_cell.angle_beta   90.00
_cell.angle_gamma   90.00
#
_symmetry.space_group_name_H-M   'P 1'
#
loop_
_entity.id
_entity.type
_entity.pdbx_description
1 polymer ?
#
loop_
_entity_poly.entity_id
_entity_poly.type
_entity_poly.pdbx_seq_one_letter_code
_entity_poly.pdbx_strand_id
1 'polypeptide(L)'
;HRSLGWEMLHNAVIGPFNRENAYFAAFYEGFRMPFCAETFDICDIARSFKGGAEDFVRTAELSLITEYDDLHVLYVNQLGATELQAFQNACADSGQSSGFVGKLFSDIFREFLEEAGAPCPEMLNSLHGRFNLAIRVNDINDPTFRMKMFCWATTGAPRVMREGEPIRVYLVEDDDESYMGLSDDPVLATDRPTYDPSTELKDARTAVHHWLLVQILDAIGNYNTL
;
A
#
# COMPACT_ATOMS: atom_id res chain seq x y z
N HIS A 1 -7.30 -12.42 1.32
CA HIS A 1 -7.89 -13.51 0.50
C HIS A 1 -8.80 -13.04 -0.65
N ARG A 2 -9.84 -12.21 -0.43
CA ARG A 2 -10.75 -11.79 -1.53
C ARG A 2 -10.04 -11.02 -2.65
N SER A 3 -9.19 -10.04 -2.31
CA SER A 3 -8.45 -9.25 -3.29
C SER A 3 -7.47 -10.11 -4.12
N LEU A 4 -6.71 -10.99 -3.45
CA LEU A 4 -5.85 -11.97 -4.11
C LEU A 4 -6.64 -12.93 -5.02
N GLY A 5 -7.79 -13.42 -4.57
CA GLY A 5 -8.66 -14.29 -5.39
C GLY A 5 -9.20 -13.57 -6.63
N TRP A 6 -9.56 -12.30 -6.51
CA TRP A 6 -9.93 -11.45 -7.64
C TRP A 6 -8.77 -11.25 -8.60
N GLU A 7 -7.56 -10.98 -8.10
CA GLU A 7 -6.36 -10.82 -8.93
C GLU A 7 -6.03 -12.12 -9.68
N MET A 8 -6.04 -13.25 -8.99
CA MET A 8 -5.81 -14.56 -9.61
C MET A 8 -6.85 -14.85 -10.68
N LEU A 9 -8.13 -14.57 -10.42
CA LEU A 9 -9.20 -14.73 -11.39
C LEU A 9 -9.05 -13.80 -12.60
N HIS A 10 -8.80 -12.51 -12.36
CA HIS A 10 -8.58 -11.53 -13.41
C HIS A 10 -7.40 -11.92 -14.30
N ASN A 11 -6.25 -12.22 -13.68
CA ASN A 11 -5.04 -12.59 -14.41
C ASN A 11 -5.19 -13.92 -15.14
N ALA A 12 -6.00 -14.84 -14.62
CA ALA A 12 -6.32 -16.08 -15.29
C ALA A 12 -7.22 -15.85 -16.52
N VAL A 13 -8.16 -14.90 -16.48
CA VAL A 13 -9.11 -14.66 -17.59
C VAL A 13 -8.58 -13.69 -18.65
N ILE A 14 -8.04 -12.54 -18.25
CA ILE A 14 -7.65 -11.43 -19.15
C ILE A 14 -6.16 -11.12 -19.06
N GLY A 15 -5.48 -11.55 -18.00
CA GLY A 15 -4.09 -11.20 -17.76
C GLY A 15 -3.12 -11.77 -18.80
N PRO A 16 -1.91 -11.19 -18.87
CA PRO A 16 -0.86 -11.68 -19.78
C PRO A 16 -0.21 -13.00 -19.31
N PHE A 17 -0.63 -13.54 -18.17
CA PHE A 17 -0.01 -14.71 -17.57
C PHE A 17 -0.49 -15.98 -18.26
N ASN A 18 0.45 -16.71 -18.88
CA ASN A 18 0.18 -18.00 -19.50
C ASN A 18 -0.19 -19.05 -18.43
N ARG A 19 -1.05 -20.01 -18.81
CA ARG A 19 -1.45 -21.18 -17.99
C ARG A 19 -0.27 -22.04 -17.50
N GLU A 20 0.91 -21.82 -18.07
CA GLU A 20 2.17 -22.48 -17.70
C GLU A 20 2.73 -22.04 -16.33
N ASN A 21 2.26 -20.92 -15.77
CA ASN A 21 2.65 -20.54 -14.41
C ASN A 21 1.96 -21.45 -13.38
N ALA A 22 2.75 -22.12 -12.54
CA ALA A 22 2.27 -23.12 -11.59
C ALA A 22 1.21 -22.61 -10.60
N TYR A 23 1.28 -21.34 -10.18
CA TYR A 23 0.28 -20.74 -9.29
C TYR A 23 -1.07 -20.61 -9.99
N PHE A 24 -1.06 -20.14 -11.23
CA PHE A 24 -2.28 -20.04 -12.03
C PHE A 24 -2.80 -21.43 -12.33
N ALA A 25 -1.96 -22.37 -12.77
CA ALA A 25 -2.37 -23.76 -13.00
C ALA A 25 -3.07 -24.38 -11.78
N ALA A 26 -2.49 -24.22 -10.57
CA ALA A 26 -3.11 -24.69 -9.33
C ALA A 26 -4.44 -23.98 -9.02
N PHE A 27 -4.51 -22.66 -9.22
CA PHE A 27 -5.75 -21.90 -9.07
C PHE A 27 -6.84 -22.38 -10.04
N TYR A 28 -6.48 -22.59 -11.30
CA TYR A 28 -7.33 -23.15 -12.35
C TYR A 28 -7.83 -24.55 -11.98
N GLU A 29 -6.95 -25.44 -11.51
CA GLU A 29 -7.32 -26.78 -11.06
C GLU A 29 -8.26 -26.73 -9.86
N GLY A 30 -8.02 -25.84 -8.90
CA GLY A 30 -8.89 -25.61 -7.75
C GLY A 30 -10.31 -25.18 -8.14
N PHE A 31 -10.45 -24.31 -9.14
CA PHE A 31 -11.76 -23.89 -9.68
C PHE A 31 -12.48 -25.01 -10.43
N ARG A 32 -11.77 -26.03 -10.95
CA ARG A 32 -12.35 -27.15 -11.71
C ARG A 32 -12.88 -28.29 -10.84
N MET A 33 -12.77 -28.24 -9.51
CA MET A 33 -13.26 -29.29 -8.62
C MET A 33 -14.59 -28.86 -7.97
N PRO A 34 -15.78 -29.46 -8.28
CA PRO A 34 -16.05 -30.80 -8.84
C PRO A 34 -16.99 -30.85 -10.07
N PHE A 35 -17.27 -29.74 -10.75
CA PHE A 35 -18.20 -29.72 -11.90
C PHE A 35 -17.44 -29.78 -13.24
N CYS A 36 -17.52 -30.95 -13.88
CA CYS A 36 -17.23 -31.21 -15.30
C CYS A 36 -15.92 -30.62 -15.85
N ALA A 37 -14.83 -31.35 -15.64
CA ALA A 37 -13.52 -31.07 -16.23
C ALA A 37 -13.56 -30.89 -17.76
N GLU A 38 -14.59 -31.37 -18.46
CA GLU A 38 -14.67 -31.33 -19.93
C GLU A 38 -15.42 -30.11 -20.49
N THR A 39 -16.23 -29.39 -19.70
CA THR A 39 -17.11 -28.34 -20.24
C THR A 39 -16.90 -26.94 -19.66
N PHE A 40 -16.14 -26.80 -18.58
CA PHE A 40 -15.90 -25.49 -17.96
C PHE A 40 -14.73 -24.77 -18.62
N ASP A 41 -15.02 -23.68 -19.35
CA ASP A 41 -14.02 -22.71 -19.78
C ASP A 41 -13.93 -21.59 -18.74
N ILE A 42 -12.72 -21.17 -18.37
CA ILE A 42 -12.57 -20.02 -17.46
C ILE A 42 -13.20 -18.74 -18.03
N CYS A 43 -13.31 -18.64 -19.36
CA CYS A 43 -14.02 -17.56 -20.02
C CYS A 43 -15.51 -17.53 -19.64
N ASP A 44 -16.09 -18.67 -19.24
CA ASP A 44 -17.47 -18.73 -18.75
C ASP A 44 -17.62 -18.01 -17.40
N ILE A 45 -16.55 -17.88 -16.61
CA ILE A 45 -16.57 -17.06 -15.39
C ILE A 45 -16.84 -15.60 -15.76
N ALA A 46 -16.11 -15.04 -16.72
CA ALA A 46 -16.33 -13.67 -17.18
C ALA A 46 -17.74 -13.47 -17.74
N ARG A 47 -18.26 -14.45 -18.50
CA ARG A 47 -19.63 -14.41 -19.05
C ARG A 47 -20.69 -14.51 -17.95
N SER A 48 -20.43 -15.27 -16.89
CA SER A 48 -21.31 -15.44 -15.73
C SER A 48 -21.24 -14.28 -14.73
N PHE A 49 -20.27 -13.38 -14.88
CA PHE A 49 -20.15 -12.20 -14.04
C PHE A 49 -21.43 -11.37 -14.13
N LYS A 50 -21.82 -10.72 -13.03
CA LYS A 50 -23.02 -9.89 -13.02
C LYS A 50 -22.82 -8.71 -13.98
N GLY A 51 -23.59 -8.69 -15.07
CA GLY A 51 -23.42 -7.74 -16.17
C GLY A 51 -22.56 -8.25 -17.35
N GLY A 52 -22.11 -9.50 -17.29
CA GLY A 52 -21.36 -10.17 -18.36
C GLY A 52 -19.88 -9.82 -18.39
N ALA A 53 -19.23 -10.22 -19.49
CA ALA A 53 -17.78 -10.09 -19.65
C ALA A 53 -17.31 -8.62 -19.74
N GLU A 54 -18.14 -7.72 -20.30
CA GLU A 54 -17.84 -6.29 -20.34
C GLU A 54 -17.76 -5.70 -18.92
N ASP A 55 -18.72 -6.04 -18.07
CA ASP A 55 -18.72 -5.61 -16.67
C ASP A 55 -17.55 -6.22 -15.88
N PHE A 56 -17.13 -7.44 -16.21
CA PHE A 56 -15.94 -8.07 -15.61
C PHE A 56 -14.65 -7.32 -15.99
N VAL A 57 -14.43 -7.05 -17.27
CA VAL A 57 -13.28 -6.26 -17.77
C VAL A 57 -13.31 -4.87 -17.14
N ARG A 58 -14.47 -4.19 -17.18
CA ARG A 58 -14.65 -2.87 -16.60
C ARG A 58 -14.35 -2.87 -15.11
N THR A 59 -14.79 -3.89 -14.35
CA THR A 59 -14.47 -3.99 -12.91
C THR A 59 -12.97 -4.06 -12.69
N ALA A 60 -12.24 -4.79 -13.53
CA ALA A 60 -10.79 -4.88 -13.42
C ALA A 60 -10.06 -3.59 -13.76
N GLU A 61 -10.53 -2.86 -14.78
CA GLU A 61 -10.02 -1.52 -15.13
C GLU A 61 -10.32 -0.52 -14.01
N LEU A 62 -11.53 -0.55 -13.45
CA LEU A 62 -11.96 0.32 -12.35
C LEU A 62 -11.30 -0.01 -11.00
N SER A 63 -10.61 -1.15 -10.90
CA SER A 63 -9.77 -1.52 -9.76
C SER A 63 -8.35 -0.96 -9.85
N LEU A 64 -7.98 -0.34 -10.98
CA LEU A 64 -6.69 0.32 -11.12
C LEU A 64 -6.68 1.62 -10.33
N ILE A 65 -5.56 1.89 -9.67
CA ILE A 65 -5.30 3.16 -9.02
C ILE A 65 -4.62 4.06 -10.03
N THR A 66 -5.33 5.10 -10.45
CA THR A 66 -4.87 6.09 -11.44
C THR A 66 -4.72 7.47 -10.81
N GLU A 67 -5.53 7.77 -9.81
CA GLU A 67 -5.51 9.02 -9.05
C GLU A 67 -5.73 8.77 -7.56
N TYR A 68 -5.47 9.77 -6.74
CA TYR A 68 -5.59 9.67 -5.28
C TYR A 68 -7.02 9.33 -4.84
N ASP A 69 -8.03 9.89 -5.51
CA ASP A 69 -9.43 9.69 -5.17
C ASP A 69 -9.89 8.24 -5.35
N ASP A 70 -9.19 7.44 -6.17
CA ASP A 70 -9.46 6.01 -6.31
C ASP A 70 -9.27 5.27 -4.98
N LEU A 71 -8.39 5.73 -4.09
CA LEU A 71 -8.08 5.04 -2.82
C LEU A 71 -9.22 5.11 -1.79
N HIS A 72 -10.16 6.03 -1.94
CA HIS A 72 -11.23 6.29 -0.98
C HIS A 72 -10.72 6.41 0.47
N VAL A 73 -9.73 7.27 0.70
CA VAL A 73 -9.11 7.44 2.03
C VAL A 73 -9.97 8.33 2.93
N LEU A 74 -10.22 7.85 4.16
CA LEU A 74 -10.85 8.62 5.23
C LEU A 74 -9.82 8.93 6.32
N TYR A 75 -9.55 10.20 6.55
CA TYR A 75 -8.69 10.63 7.66
C TYR A 75 -9.50 10.79 8.94
N VAL A 76 -9.00 10.18 10.01
CA VAL A 76 -9.59 10.27 11.34
C VAL A 76 -8.53 10.85 12.28
N ASN A 77 -8.78 12.06 12.78
CA ASN A 77 -7.92 12.66 13.79
C ASN A 77 -8.41 12.23 15.18
N GLN A 78 -7.55 11.56 15.94
CA GLN A 78 -7.82 11.12 17.31
C GLN A 78 -6.95 11.85 18.34
N LEU A 79 -6.11 12.80 17.90
CA LEU A 79 -5.31 13.61 18.80
C LEU A 79 -6.19 14.48 19.69
N GLY A 80 -5.77 14.64 20.95
CA GLY A 80 -6.26 15.70 21.82
C GLY A 80 -5.95 17.09 21.25
N ALA A 81 -6.62 18.11 21.80
CA ALA A 81 -6.44 19.50 21.35
C ALA A 81 -4.99 20.00 21.57
N THR A 82 -4.34 19.53 22.63
CA THR A 82 -2.96 19.91 22.98
C THR A 82 -1.97 19.33 21.97
N GLU A 83 -2.14 18.06 21.64
CA GLU A 83 -1.29 17.27 20.75
C GLU A 83 -1.47 17.72 19.31
N LEU A 84 -2.71 18.03 18.91
CA LEU A 84 -3.00 18.65 17.62
C LEU A 84 -2.33 20.02 17.49
N GLN A 85 -2.35 20.84 18.54
CA GLN A 85 -1.65 22.13 18.54
C GLN A 85 -0.13 21.94 18.47
N ALA A 86 0.42 20.95 19.18
CA ALA A 86 1.83 20.61 19.11
C ALA A 86 2.25 20.17 17.71
N PHE A 87 1.44 19.33 17.05
CA PHE A 87 1.64 18.94 15.65
C PHE A 87 1.64 20.15 14.71
N GLN A 88 0.68 21.07 14.86
CA GLN A 88 0.60 22.29 14.05
C GLN A 88 1.81 23.21 14.28
N ASN A 89 2.26 23.34 15.52
CA ASN A 89 3.46 24.10 15.86
C ASN A 89 4.69 23.47 15.22
N ALA A 90 4.86 22.15 15.30
CA ALA A 90 5.96 21.45 14.65
C ALA A 90 5.96 21.64 13.13
N CYS A 91 4.79 21.61 12.49
CA CYS A 91 4.64 21.91 11.07
C CYS A 91 5.05 23.36 10.75
N ALA A 92 4.69 24.33 11.60
CA ALA A 92 5.08 25.73 11.43
C ALA A 92 6.59 25.95 11.64
N ASP A 93 7.17 25.29 12.63
CA ASP A 93 8.59 25.40 13.02
C ASP A 93 9.54 24.73 12.03
N SER A 94 9.04 23.80 11.21
CA SER A 94 9.83 23.12 10.17
C SER A 94 10.34 24.05 9.04
N GLY A 95 9.92 25.32 9.06
CA GLY A 95 10.37 26.35 8.14
C GLY A 95 9.58 26.38 6.83
N GLN A 96 9.65 27.50 6.10
CA GLN A 96 8.89 27.66 4.85
C GLN A 96 9.32 26.69 3.73
N SER A 97 10.58 26.22 3.76
CA SER A 97 11.11 25.29 2.77
C SER A 97 10.50 23.88 2.87
N SER A 98 9.97 23.49 4.02
CA SER A 98 9.33 22.19 4.21
C SER A 98 7.98 22.08 3.52
N GLY A 99 7.34 23.21 3.19
CA GLY A 99 6.00 23.22 2.62
C GLY A 99 4.91 22.67 3.56
N PHE A 100 5.18 22.45 4.85
CA PHE A 100 4.19 21.98 5.84
C PHE A 100 3.42 23.09 6.55
N VAL A 101 3.88 24.33 6.43
CA VAL A 101 3.25 25.48 7.09
C VAL A 101 1.78 25.61 6.68
N GLY A 102 0.89 25.47 7.66
CA GLY A 102 -0.56 25.60 7.49
C GLY A 102 -1.26 24.39 6.86
N LYS A 103 -0.55 23.28 6.61
CA LYS A 103 -1.14 22.04 6.08
C LYS A 103 -1.74 21.20 7.20
N LEU A 104 -2.83 20.51 6.88
CA LEU A 104 -3.36 19.43 7.72
C LEU A 104 -2.58 18.14 7.44
N PHE A 105 -2.68 17.18 8.36
CA PHE A 105 -2.12 15.84 8.16
C PHE A 105 -2.63 15.18 6.87
N SER A 106 -3.91 15.36 6.54
CA SER A 106 -4.48 14.85 5.29
C SER A 106 -3.80 15.43 4.05
N ASP A 107 -3.43 16.71 4.09
CA ASP A 107 -2.78 17.37 2.95
C ASP A 107 -1.35 16.85 2.78
N ILE A 108 -0.61 16.69 3.88
CA ILE A 108 0.74 16.14 3.89
C ILE A 108 0.73 14.69 3.37
N PHE A 109 -0.19 13.87 3.86
CA PHE A 109 -0.27 12.47 3.46
C PHE A 109 -0.72 12.30 2.01
N ARG A 110 -1.66 13.13 1.54
CA ARG A 110 -2.06 13.16 0.12
C ARG A 110 -0.88 13.53 -0.77
N GLU A 111 -0.20 14.62 -0.45
CA GLU A 111 0.98 15.08 -1.20
C GLU A 111 2.05 13.98 -1.26
N PHE A 112 2.30 13.29 -0.15
CA PHE A 112 3.21 12.14 -0.15
C PHE A 112 2.78 11.05 -1.14
N LEU A 113 1.50 10.70 -1.20
CA LEU A 113 1.00 9.63 -2.07
C LEU A 113 0.97 10.01 -3.55
N GLU A 114 0.70 11.27 -3.88
CA GLU A 114 0.63 11.77 -5.26
C GLU A 114 2.01 12.03 -5.90
N GLU A 115 3.07 12.06 -5.09
CA GLU A 115 4.42 12.27 -5.57
C GLU A 115 5.06 11.03 -6.22
N ALA A 116 5.88 11.27 -7.24
CA ALA A 116 6.72 10.26 -7.87
C ALA A 116 8.14 10.22 -7.29
N GLY A 117 8.80 9.07 -7.42
CA GLY A 117 10.21 8.88 -7.04
C GLY A 117 10.43 8.62 -5.55
N ALA A 118 11.69 8.39 -5.19
CA ALA A 118 12.09 8.23 -3.79
C ALA A 118 12.32 9.60 -3.15
N PRO A 119 11.75 9.89 -1.96
CA PRO A 119 12.03 11.13 -1.24
C PRO A 119 13.53 11.31 -0.95
N CYS A 120 14.21 10.22 -0.59
CA CYS A 120 15.66 10.15 -0.51
C CYS A 120 16.17 8.87 -1.19
N PRO A 121 16.62 8.95 -2.46
CA PRO A 121 17.10 7.80 -3.22
C PRO A 121 18.29 7.11 -2.55
N GLU A 122 19.22 7.86 -1.96
CA GLU A 122 20.43 7.32 -1.33
C GLU A 122 20.07 6.43 -0.14
N MET A 123 19.19 6.90 0.75
CA MET A 123 18.73 6.12 1.89
C MET A 123 17.89 4.92 1.44
N LEU A 124 17.01 5.08 0.45
CA LEU A 124 16.21 3.96 -0.06
C LEU A 124 17.08 2.86 -0.67
N ASN A 125 18.15 3.23 -1.39
CA ASN A 125 19.08 2.28 -1.99
C ASN A 125 19.79 1.42 -0.94
N SER A 126 20.07 1.98 0.25
CA SER A 126 20.64 1.20 1.37
C SER A 126 19.69 0.12 1.90
N LEU A 127 18.38 0.26 1.65
CA LEU A 127 17.33 -0.65 2.08
C LEU A 127 16.84 -1.59 0.97
N HIS A 128 17.33 -1.45 -0.26
CA HIS A 128 16.77 -2.14 -1.44
C HIS A 128 16.69 -3.68 -1.27
N GLY A 129 17.66 -4.29 -0.58
CA GLY A 129 17.68 -5.74 -0.32
C GLY A 129 16.79 -6.22 0.82
N ARG A 130 16.13 -5.30 1.55
CA ARG A 130 15.24 -5.63 2.69
C ARG A 130 13.79 -5.78 2.27
N PHE A 131 13.39 -5.12 1.18
CA PHE A 131 12.01 -5.13 0.74
C PHE A 131 11.63 -6.44 0.07
N ASN A 132 10.33 -6.76 0.09
CA ASN A 132 9.81 -7.94 -0.57
C ASN A 132 10.09 -7.91 -2.09
N LEU A 133 10.54 -9.03 -2.67
CA LEU A 133 10.85 -9.14 -4.10
C LEU A 133 9.64 -8.87 -5.03
N ALA A 134 8.43 -8.97 -4.51
CA ALA A 134 7.22 -8.64 -5.24
C ALA A 134 7.05 -7.11 -5.47
N ILE A 135 7.74 -6.29 -4.67
CA ILE A 135 7.80 -4.84 -4.84
C ILE A 135 8.82 -4.51 -5.93
N ARG A 136 8.33 -3.97 -7.04
CA ARG A 136 9.17 -3.49 -8.14
C ARG A 136 9.63 -2.06 -7.86
N VAL A 137 10.65 -1.90 -7.03
CA VAL A 137 11.19 -0.57 -6.66
C VAL A 137 11.67 0.23 -7.88
N ASN A 138 11.99 -0.42 -9.00
CA ASN A 138 12.31 0.26 -10.26
C ASN A 138 11.15 1.10 -10.80
N ASP A 139 9.91 0.76 -10.42
CA ASP A 139 8.70 1.48 -10.82
C ASP A 139 8.43 2.69 -9.91
N ILE A 140 9.33 3.04 -8.98
CA ILE A 140 9.13 4.13 -8.00
C ILE A 140 8.87 5.51 -8.63
N ASN A 141 9.30 5.71 -9.87
CA ASN A 141 9.05 6.95 -10.62
C ASN A 141 7.66 6.99 -11.29
N ASP A 142 6.88 5.90 -11.25
CA ASP A 142 5.47 5.92 -11.63
C ASP A 142 4.70 6.81 -10.62
N PRO A 143 3.94 7.82 -11.07
CA PRO A 143 3.19 8.71 -10.19
C PRO A 143 2.16 7.98 -9.31
N THR A 144 1.76 6.78 -9.69
CA THR A 144 0.83 5.94 -8.93
C THR A 144 1.52 4.93 -8.02
N PHE A 145 2.86 4.86 -8.04
CA PHE A 145 3.62 3.86 -7.28
C PHE A 145 3.30 3.91 -5.79
N ARG A 146 3.43 5.09 -5.17
CA ARG A 146 3.22 5.25 -3.72
C ARG A 146 1.79 4.92 -3.33
N MET A 147 0.80 5.32 -4.13
CA MET A 147 -0.62 4.97 -3.93
C MET A 147 -0.84 3.45 -4.00
N LYS A 148 -0.28 2.77 -5.01
CA LYS A 148 -0.36 1.30 -5.15
C LYS A 148 0.28 0.59 -3.96
N MET A 149 1.45 1.05 -3.51
CA MET A 149 2.13 0.46 -2.36
C MET A 149 1.35 0.70 -1.07
N PHE A 150 0.80 1.88 -0.86
CA PHE A 150 -0.05 2.18 0.29
C PHE A 150 -1.31 1.31 0.31
N CYS A 151 -2.00 1.18 -0.83
CA CYS A 151 -3.15 0.29 -0.97
C CYS A 151 -2.76 -1.17 -0.67
N TRP A 152 -1.59 -1.60 -1.12
CA TRP A 152 -1.10 -2.95 -0.85
C TRP A 152 -0.80 -3.16 0.64
N ALA A 153 -0.08 -2.24 1.27
CA ALA A 153 0.24 -2.30 2.69
C ALA A 153 -1.02 -2.38 3.57
N THR A 154 -2.12 -1.75 3.15
CA THR A 154 -3.36 -1.67 3.93
C THR A 154 -4.38 -2.76 3.60
N THR A 155 -4.46 -3.21 2.35
CA THR A 155 -5.50 -4.14 1.89
C THR A 155 -4.97 -5.52 1.51
N GLY A 156 -3.65 -5.68 1.44
CA GLY A 156 -2.98 -6.87 0.92
C GLY A 156 -2.99 -6.97 -0.62
N ALA A 157 -3.37 -5.91 -1.34
CA ALA A 157 -3.28 -5.86 -2.81
C ALA A 157 -3.06 -4.45 -3.35
N PRO A 158 -2.34 -4.27 -4.48
CA PRO A 158 -2.04 -2.95 -5.06
C PRO A 158 -3.20 -2.40 -5.93
N ARG A 159 -4.46 -2.66 -5.54
CA ARG A 159 -5.68 -2.34 -6.32
C ARG A 159 -6.86 -2.06 -5.41
N VAL A 160 -7.76 -1.20 -5.85
CA VAL A 160 -8.93 -0.81 -5.07
C VAL A 160 -10.13 -1.72 -5.35
N MET A 161 -10.85 -2.07 -4.28
CA MET A 161 -12.15 -2.72 -4.35
C MET A 161 -13.24 -1.66 -4.18
N ARG A 162 -13.99 -1.32 -5.25
CA ARG A 162 -15.01 -0.26 -5.22
C ARG A 162 -16.17 -0.50 -4.26
N GLU A 163 -16.43 -1.75 -3.92
CA GLU A 163 -17.48 -2.13 -2.96
C GLU A 163 -16.94 -2.27 -1.51
N GLY A 164 -15.68 -1.89 -1.28
CA GLY A 164 -15.02 -2.00 0.03
C GLY A 164 -15.32 -0.83 0.97
N GLU A 165 -15.01 -1.02 2.25
CA GLU A 165 -14.92 0.09 3.19
C GLU A 165 -13.75 1.02 2.82
N PRO A 166 -13.88 2.34 3.03
CA PRO A 166 -12.79 3.28 2.79
C PRO A 166 -11.56 2.94 3.65
N ILE A 167 -10.36 3.19 3.11
CA ILE A 167 -9.12 3.03 3.87
C ILE A 167 -9.08 4.12 4.93
N ARG A 168 -9.06 3.74 6.20
CA ARG A 168 -9.02 4.71 7.31
C ARG A 168 -7.58 4.95 7.73
N VAL A 169 -7.17 6.22 7.73
CA VAL A 169 -5.86 6.65 8.22
C VAL A 169 -6.08 7.44 9.50
N TYR A 170 -5.56 6.91 10.60
CA TYR A 170 -5.69 7.50 11.92
C TYR A 170 -4.44 8.32 12.25
N LEU A 171 -4.64 9.54 12.74
CA LEU A 171 -3.60 10.32 13.40
C LEU A 171 -3.81 10.17 14.90
N VAL A 172 -2.86 9.52 15.57
CA VAL A 172 -2.94 9.09 16.97
C VAL A 172 -1.70 9.51 17.74
N GLU A 173 -1.76 9.43 19.06
CA GLU A 173 -0.65 9.74 19.98
C GLU A 173 0.35 8.57 20.04
N ASP A 174 1.56 8.83 20.55
CA ASP A 174 2.64 7.84 20.62
C ASP A 174 2.31 6.65 21.54
N ASP A 175 1.39 6.83 22.49
CA ASP A 175 0.95 5.83 23.46
C ASP A 175 -0.37 5.13 23.09
N ASP A 176 -0.83 5.28 21.84
CA ASP A 176 -2.04 4.62 21.37
C ASP A 176 -1.94 3.09 21.50
N GLU A 177 -2.98 2.48 22.08
CA GLU A 177 -3.02 1.05 22.38
C GLU A 177 -2.81 0.16 21.14
N SER A 178 -3.11 0.67 19.94
CA SER A 178 -2.89 -0.07 18.69
C SER A 178 -1.40 -0.37 18.41
N TYR A 179 -0.47 0.43 18.93
CA TYR A 179 0.97 0.16 18.85
C TYR A 179 1.46 -0.79 19.95
N MET A 180 0.78 -0.80 21.10
CA MET A 180 1.20 -1.58 22.28
C MET A 180 0.94 -3.08 22.14
N GLY A 181 0.05 -3.49 21.22
CA GLY A 181 -0.28 -4.91 20.96
C GLY A 181 0.71 -5.66 20.06
N LEU A 182 1.73 -5.00 19.51
CA LEU A 182 2.68 -5.61 18.57
C LEU A 182 4.02 -6.03 19.20
N SER A 183 4.24 -5.75 20.50
CA SER A 183 5.55 -5.87 21.14
C SER A 183 5.69 -7.02 22.14
N ASP A 184 5.01 -8.16 21.93
CA ASP A 184 5.27 -9.38 22.73
C ASP A 184 6.45 -10.20 22.20
N ASP A 185 7.21 -9.68 21.23
CA ASP A 185 8.40 -10.34 20.69
C ASP A 185 9.68 -9.81 21.40
N PRO A 186 10.22 -10.50 22.43
CA PRO A 186 11.37 -10.04 23.22
C PRO A 186 12.68 -10.01 22.43
N VAL A 187 12.68 -10.38 21.14
CA VAL A 187 13.87 -10.59 20.31
C VAL A 187 14.38 -9.31 19.64
N LEU A 188 13.57 -8.25 19.53
CA LEU A 188 13.96 -7.02 18.81
C LEU A 188 14.58 -5.91 19.68
N ALA A 189 14.79 -6.15 20.97
CA ALA A 189 15.28 -5.11 21.90
C ALA A 189 16.80 -4.86 21.86
N THR A 190 17.61 -5.65 21.15
CA THR A 190 19.07 -5.67 21.39
C THR A 190 19.97 -5.04 20.31
N ASP A 191 19.44 -4.46 19.23
CA ASP A 191 20.33 -3.81 18.24
C ASP A 191 19.64 -2.64 17.52
N ARG A 192 19.23 -1.61 18.29
CA ARG A 192 18.87 -0.33 17.68
C ARG A 192 20.17 0.30 17.16
N PRO A 193 20.34 0.49 15.84
CA PRO A 193 21.54 1.13 15.30
C PRO A 193 21.75 2.50 15.97
N THR A 194 22.99 2.78 16.33
CA THR A 194 23.38 4.06 16.93
C THR A 194 22.97 5.18 15.97
N TYR A 195 22.11 6.08 16.45
CA TYR A 195 21.61 7.21 15.65
C TYR A 195 22.78 8.11 15.22
N ASP A 196 22.97 8.29 13.91
CA ASP A 196 23.98 9.18 13.34
C ASP A 196 23.30 10.43 12.75
N PRO A 197 23.40 11.58 13.43
CA PRO A 197 22.76 12.81 12.97
C PRO A 197 23.34 13.36 11.66
N SER A 198 24.52 12.90 11.23
CA SER A 198 25.10 13.31 9.95
C SER A 198 24.39 12.70 8.73
N THR A 199 23.56 11.67 8.97
CA THR A 199 22.70 11.04 7.97
C THR A 199 21.28 11.59 7.96
N GLU A 200 20.96 12.54 8.84
CA GLU A 200 19.63 13.14 8.92
C GLU A 200 19.28 13.89 7.66
N LEU A 201 18.03 13.71 7.23
CA LEU A 201 17.44 14.48 6.15
C LEU A 201 17.29 15.93 6.61
N LYS A 202 17.91 16.84 5.85
CA LYS A 202 17.98 18.28 6.19
C LYS A 202 16.63 18.99 6.12
N ASP A 203 15.62 18.32 5.59
CA ASP A 203 14.29 18.87 5.35
C ASP A 203 13.24 17.93 5.96
N ALA A 204 12.37 18.49 6.80
CA ALA A 204 11.37 17.73 7.54
C ALA A 204 10.40 17.00 6.61
N ARG A 205 10.05 17.60 5.46
CA ARG A 205 9.18 16.95 4.47
C ARG A 205 9.82 15.73 3.85
N THR A 206 11.06 15.86 3.44
CA THR A 206 11.84 14.73 2.92
C THR A 206 11.97 13.62 3.97
N ALA A 207 12.20 13.97 5.23
CA ALA A 207 12.27 13.03 6.34
C ALA A 207 10.96 12.26 6.55
N VAL A 208 9.84 12.97 6.66
CA VAL A 208 8.51 12.38 6.84
C VAL A 208 8.13 11.52 5.64
N HIS A 209 8.31 12.01 4.41
CA HIS A 209 8.00 11.25 3.20
C HIS A 209 8.87 9.99 3.09
N HIS A 210 10.16 10.08 3.41
CA HIS A 210 11.04 8.93 3.39
C HIS A 210 10.60 7.88 4.43
N TRP A 211 10.32 8.30 5.66
CA TRP A 211 9.83 7.42 6.71
C TRP A 211 8.52 6.74 6.29
N LEU A 212 7.54 7.50 5.79
CA LEU A 212 6.26 6.96 5.30
C LEU A 212 6.48 5.90 4.21
N LEU A 213 7.34 6.19 3.23
CA LEU A 213 7.65 5.23 2.16
C LEU A 213 8.21 3.93 2.73
N VAL A 214 9.21 4.02 3.62
CA VAL A 214 9.84 2.83 4.20
C VAL A 214 8.83 2.01 5.00
N GLN A 215 8.03 2.63 5.85
CA GLN A 215 6.99 1.93 6.63
C GLN A 215 5.98 1.20 5.73
N ILE A 216 5.54 1.85 4.65
CA ILE A 216 4.62 1.24 3.68
C ILE A 216 5.25 0.02 2.99
N LEU A 217 6.50 0.14 2.53
CA LEU A 217 7.19 -0.96 1.84
C LEU A 217 7.48 -2.13 2.79
N ASP A 218 7.87 -1.85 4.03
CA ASP A 218 8.12 -2.87 5.05
C ASP A 218 6.82 -3.60 5.42
N ALA A 219 5.70 -2.88 5.56
CA ALA A 219 4.41 -3.46 5.88
C ALA A 219 3.92 -4.48 4.82
N ILE A 220 4.28 -4.30 3.54
CA ILE A 220 3.95 -5.26 2.47
C ILE A 220 4.65 -6.62 2.72
N GLY A 221 5.86 -6.61 3.28
CA GLY A 221 6.62 -7.82 3.57
C GLY A 221 5.89 -8.81 4.48
N ASN A 222 5.07 -8.29 5.41
CA ASN A 222 4.33 -9.08 6.39
C ASN A 222 3.22 -9.95 5.77
N TYR A 223 2.77 -9.65 4.54
CA TYR A 223 1.71 -10.42 3.88
C TYR A 223 2.21 -11.66 3.13
N ASN A 224 3.52 -11.81 2.94
CA ASN A 224 4.11 -12.82 2.06
C ASN A 224 4.84 -13.95 2.81
N THR A 225 4.77 -14.01 4.14
CA THR A 225 5.38 -15.06 4.97
C THR A 225 4.45 -16.26 5.27
N LEU A 226 3.31 -16.36 4.59
CA LEU A 226 2.37 -17.49 4.65
C LEU A 226 2.64 -18.51 3.53
#